data_AF-A0A1Y4SYG6-F1
#
_entry.id   AF-A0A1Y4SYG6-F1
#
_cell.length_a   1.000
_cell.length_b   1.000
_cell.length_c   1.000
_cell.angle_alpha   90.00
_cell.angle_beta   90.00
_cell.angle_gamma   90.00
#
_symmetry.space_group_name_H-M   'P 1'
#
loop_
_entity.id
_entity.type
_entity.pdbx_description
1 polymer ?
#
loop_
_entity_poly.entity_id
_entity_poly.type
_entity_poly.pdbx_seq_one_letter_code
_entity_poly.pdbx_strand_id
1 'polypeptide(L)'
;MLLNEIDDIDFIEPMRLCTVDILYHEDDGIIMLEKESQSLMISMNDMNKLKTLFSVLHLENYDLYNVKQKEIVDLLMTDYHKKDYFACYQAVYPHQQLLDLAIPQDVSIQQLSLSYLDDVDQIYHHMDDKDYLKERIEQKAMWGLFVDDELAGFIGMHREGSMGILEIKKAYQRHGYGYLLEGYLINELLKQKKVPYCQVIEGNEASLALQRKLHMKISSRYSYWVFDN
;
A
#
# COMPACT_ATOMS: atom_id res chain seq x y z
N MET A 1 -15.81 -15.57 9.01
CA MET A 1 -14.37 -15.66 8.70
C MET A 1 -13.55 -14.84 9.71
N LEU A 2 -12.43 -15.36 10.21
CA LEU A 2 -11.53 -14.57 11.08
C LEU A 2 -10.39 -14.01 10.23
N LEU A 3 -10.36 -12.69 10.03
CA LEU A 3 -9.24 -12.00 9.39
C LEU A 3 -8.00 -12.07 10.30
N ASN A 4 -6.83 -12.25 9.70
CA ASN A 4 -5.55 -12.26 10.39
C ASN A 4 -4.95 -10.85 10.42
N GLU A 5 -4.51 -10.39 11.60
CA GLU A 5 -3.99 -9.03 11.82
C GLU A 5 -2.78 -8.66 10.96
N ILE A 6 -2.06 -9.63 10.39
CA ILE A 6 -0.91 -9.41 9.51
C ILE A 6 -1.28 -9.72 8.06
N ASP A 7 -1.83 -10.90 7.78
CA ASP A 7 -2.12 -11.31 6.40
C ASP A 7 -3.23 -10.46 5.74
N ASP A 8 -4.13 -9.90 6.55
CA ASP A 8 -5.31 -9.15 6.11
C ASP A 8 -5.32 -7.69 6.62
N ILE A 9 -4.16 -7.12 6.97
CA ILE A 9 -4.07 -5.75 7.52
C ILE A 9 -4.63 -4.69 6.58
N ASP A 10 -4.43 -4.85 5.28
CA ASP A 10 -4.95 -4.04 4.19
C ASP A 10 -6.48 -4.11 4.11
N PHE A 11 -7.11 -5.12 4.71
CA PHE A 11 -8.56 -5.15 4.89
C PHE A 11 -8.96 -4.54 6.25
N ILE A 12 -8.23 -4.92 7.31
CA ILE A 12 -8.56 -4.58 8.70
C ILE A 12 -8.42 -3.08 8.98
N GLU A 13 -7.33 -2.44 8.53
CA GLU A 13 -7.06 -1.05 8.85
C GLU A 13 -8.06 -0.09 8.15
N PRO A 14 -8.36 -0.23 6.85
CA PRO A 14 -9.43 0.54 6.21
C PRO A 14 -10.80 0.33 6.86
N MET A 15 -11.14 -0.90 7.25
CA MET A 15 -12.37 -1.19 8.01
C MET A 15 -12.40 -0.46 9.35
N ARG A 16 -11.29 -0.51 10.11
CA ARG A 16 -11.16 0.15 11.41
C ARG A 16 -11.25 1.68 11.30
N LEU A 17 -10.75 2.25 10.22
CA LEU A 17 -10.80 3.68 9.92
C LEU A 17 -12.11 4.11 9.24
N CYS A 18 -13.01 3.16 8.94
CA CYS A 18 -14.29 3.39 8.26
C CYS A 18 -14.14 4.02 6.86
N THR A 19 -13.05 3.70 6.15
CA THR A 19 -12.78 4.15 4.78
C THR A 19 -13.32 3.19 3.72
N VAL A 20 -14.08 2.16 4.13
CA VAL A 20 -14.69 1.19 3.22
C VAL A 20 -16.22 1.22 3.29
N ASP A 21 -16.87 0.76 2.23
CA ASP A 21 -18.28 0.36 2.23
C ASP A 21 -18.36 -1.17 2.12
N ILE A 22 -19.01 -1.81 3.09
CA ILE A 22 -19.19 -3.27 3.09
C ILE A 22 -20.36 -3.60 2.16
N LEU A 23 -20.06 -4.31 1.06
CA LEU A 23 -21.05 -4.75 0.07
C LEU A 23 -21.63 -6.12 0.44
N TYR A 24 -20.82 -6.96 1.09
CA TYR A 24 -21.21 -8.29 1.53
C TYR A 24 -20.35 -8.72 2.72
N HIS A 25 -20.96 -9.33 3.74
CA HIS A 25 -20.23 -9.91 4.87
C HIS A 25 -21.08 -11.00 5.55
N GLU A 26 -20.62 -12.25 5.45
CA GLU A 26 -21.15 -13.39 6.19
C GLU A 26 -19.98 -14.30 6.64
N ASP A 27 -20.29 -15.49 7.14
CA ASP A 27 -19.29 -16.41 7.67
C ASP A 27 -18.27 -16.90 6.61
N ASP A 28 -18.69 -16.95 5.34
CA ASP A 28 -17.96 -17.46 4.19
C ASP A 28 -17.08 -16.43 3.47
N GLY A 29 -17.18 -15.15 3.84
CA GLY A 29 -16.32 -14.10 3.32
C GLY A 29 -16.85 -12.67 3.44
N ILE A 30 -16.08 -11.75 2.86
CA ILE A 30 -16.33 -10.32 2.84
C ILE A 30 -16.01 -9.73 1.46
N ILE A 31 -16.85 -8.81 1.00
CA ILE A 31 -16.63 -7.94 -0.15
C ILE A 31 -16.85 -6.51 0.31
N MET A 32 -15.89 -5.64 0.04
CA MET A 32 -15.98 -4.23 0.39
C MET A 32 -15.33 -3.36 -0.68
N LEU A 33 -15.76 -2.10 -0.75
CA LEU A 33 -15.19 -1.09 -1.62
C LEU A 33 -14.39 -0.10 -0.77
N GLU A 34 -13.11 0.08 -1.07
CA GLU A 34 -12.32 1.17 -0.47
C GLU A 34 -12.65 2.48 -1.19
N LYS A 35 -13.01 3.51 -0.41
CA LYS A 35 -13.65 4.74 -0.92
C LYS A 35 -12.70 5.64 -1.70
N GLU A 36 -11.44 5.72 -1.33
CA GLU A 36 -10.52 6.68 -1.93
C GLU A 36 -9.87 6.12 -3.21
N SER A 37 -9.40 4.88 -3.15
CA SER A 37 -8.79 4.16 -4.26
C SER A 37 -9.82 3.59 -5.24
N GLN A 38 -11.08 3.44 -4.83
CA GLN A 38 -12.11 2.70 -5.57
C GLN A 38 -11.71 1.23 -5.82
N SER A 39 -10.83 0.66 -4.98
CA SER A 39 -10.45 -0.75 -5.09
C SER A 39 -11.52 -1.65 -4.47
N LEU A 40 -11.93 -2.68 -5.20
CA LEU A 40 -12.82 -3.71 -4.69
C LEU A 40 -12.00 -4.78 -3.95
N MET A 41 -12.29 -4.97 -2.67
CA MET A 41 -11.54 -5.84 -1.78
C MET A 41 -12.35 -7.11 -1.47
N ILE A 42 -11.81 -8.28 -1.84
CA ILE A 42 -12.54 -9.56 -1.79
C ILE A 42 -11.75 -10.60 -1.01
N SER A 43 -12.40 -11.21 -0.02
CA SER A 43 -11.93 -12.46 0.60
C SER A 43 -13.11 -13.39 0.76
N MET A 44 -13.18 -14.44 -0.06
CA MET A 44 -14.27 -15.40 -0.07
C MET A 44 -13.78 -16.81 -0.39
N ASN A 45 -14.38 -17.82 0.25
CA ASN A 45 -14.04 -19.23 0.00
C ASN A 45 -15.05 -19.94 -0.92
N ASP A 46 -16.31 -19.48 -0.97
CA ASP A 46 -17.33 -20.06 -1.85
C ASP A 46 -17.34 -19.36 -3.22
N MET A 47 -16.71 -20.00 -4.20
CA MET A 47 -16.60 -19.48 -5.55
C MET A 47 -17.92 -19.45 -6.32
N ASN A 48 -18.87 -20.35 -6.02
CA ASN A 48 -20.18 -20.34 -6.68
C ASN A 48 -21.03 -19.16 -6.19
N LYS A 49 -20.99 -18.92 -4.88
CA LYS A 49 -21.61 -17.74 -4.28
C LYS A 49 -20.94 -16.46 -4.76
N LEU A 50 -19.61 -16.42 -4.84
CA LEU A 50 -18.88 -15.27 -5.36
C LEU A 50 -19.32 -14.92 -6.79
N LYS A 51 -19.44 -15.90 -7.70
CA LYS A 51 -19.97 -15.66 -9.07
C LYS A 51 -21.38 -15.07 -9.06
N THR A 52 -22.23 -15.55 -8.16
CA THR A 52 -23.60 -15.02 -7.98
C THR A 52 -23.56 -13.57 -7.50
N LEU A 53 -22.74 -13.27 -6.49
CA LEU A 53 -22.56 -11.92 -5.94
C LEU A 53 -21.96 -10.97 -6.97
N PHE A 54 -21.00 -11.42 -7.79
CA PHE A 54 -20.44 -10.63 -8.90
C PHE A 54 -21.56 -10.11 -9.80
N SER A 55 -22.44 -11.00 -10.27
CA SER A 55 -23.53 -10.61 -11.15
C SER A 55 -24.59 -9.73 -10.47
N VAL A 56 -24.92 -9.99 -9.20
CA VAL A 56 -25.99 -9.26 -8.48
C VAL A 56 -25.53 -7.88 -8.05
N LEU A 57 -24.28 -7.74 -7.62
CA LEU A 57 -23.70 -6.49 -7.15
C LEU A 57 -22.98 -5.71 -8.26
N HIS A 58 -22.99 -6.24 -9.50
CA HIS A 58 -22.32 -5.64 -10.66
C HIS A 58 -20.84 -5.34 -10.42
N LEU A 59 -20.14 -6.30 -9.79
CA LEU A 59 -18.75 -6.12 -9.37
C LEU A 59 -17.79 -6.05 -10.56
N GLU A 60 -18.21 -6.49 -11.75
CA GLU A 60 -17.45 -6.37 -13.00
C GLU A 60 -17.16 -4.93 -13.42
N ASN A 61 -17.92 -3.96 -12.91
CA ASN A 61 -17.77 -2.54 -13.23
C ASN A 61 -16.58 -1.85 -12.54
N TYR A 62 -15.89 -2.56 -11.63
CA TYR A 62 -14.68 -2.05 -10.99
C TYR A 62 -13.44 -2.43 -11.80
N ASP A 63 -12.44 -1.57 -11.78
CA ASP A 63 -11.21 -1.76 -12.57
C ASP A 63 -10.05 -2.31 -11.72
N LEU A 64 -10.11 -2.14 -10.40
CA LEU A 64 -9.03 -2.50 -9.47
C LEU A 64 -9.56 -3.39 -8.36
N TYR A 65 -8.90 -4.53 -8.16
CA TYR A 65 -9.29 -5.54 -7.18
C TYR A 65 -8.11 -5.89 -6.28
N ASN A 66 -8.35 -6.00 -4.97
CA ASN A 66 -7.41 -6.58 -4.01
C ASN A 66 -8.04 -7.85 -3.41
N VAL A 67 -7.46 -9.01 -3.67
CA VAL A 67 -8.08 -10.31 -3.33
C VAL A 67 -7.15 -11.21 -2.52
N LYS A 68 -7.74 -12.04 -1.63
CA LYS A 68 -6.98 -12.90 -0.69
C LYS A 68 -6.76 -14.35 -1.14
N GLN A 69 -7.45 -14.78 -2.19
CA GLN A 69 -7.41 -16.15 -2.72
C GLN A 69 -6.95 -16.11 -4.17
N LYS A 70 -6.01 -17.00 -4.55
CA LYS A 70 -5.50 -17.08 -5.92
C LYS A 70 -6.59 -17.55 -6.89
N GLU A 71 -7.53 -18.35 -6.41
CA GLU A 71 -8.69 -18.83 -7.16
C GLU A 71 -9.60 -17.66 -7.62
N ILE A 72 -9.64 -16.57 -6.86
CA ILE A 72 -10.37 -15.35 -7.25
C ILE A 72 -9.62 -14.60 -8.36
N VAL A 73 -8.28 -14.57 -8.29
CA VAL A 73 -7.48 -14.07 -9.41
C VAL A 73 -7.77 -14.87 -10.67
N ASP A 74 -7.74 -16.20 -10.60
CA ASP A 74 -7.98 -17.06 -11.76
C ASP A 74 -9.38 -16.84 -12.36
N LEU A 75 -10.38 -16.64 -11.50
CA LEU A 75 -11.73 -16.24 -11.89
C LEU A 75 -11.73 -14.88 -12.63
N LEU A 76 -11.12 -13.85 -12.05
CA LEU A 76 -11.08 -12.50 -12.61
C LEU A 76 -10.39 -12.46 -13.97
N MET A 77 -9.29 -13.21 -14.13
CA MET A 77 -8.55 -13.27 -15.38
C MET A 77 -9.30 -14.07 -16.46
N THR A 78 -9.93 -15.19 -16.09
CA THR A 78 -10.55 -16.12 -17.06
C THR A 78 -11.97 -15.70 -17.46
N ASP A 79 -12.81 -15.43 -16.47
CA ASP A 79 -14.26 -15.22 -16.67
C ASP A 79 -14.60 -13.73 -16.81
N TYR A 80 -13.80 -12.84 -16.20
CA TYR A 80 -14.00 -11.38 -16.23
C TYR A 80 -12.91 -10.62 -17.00
N HIS A 81 -12.01 -11.34 -17.65
CA HIS A 81 -11.04 -10.82 -18.62
C HIS A 81 -10.12 -9.69 -18.12
N LYS A 82 -9.83 -9.65 -16.81
CA LYS A 82 -8.79 -8.76 -16.28
C LYS A 82 -7.43 -9.10 -16.90
N LYS A 83 -6.58 -8.10 -17.05
CA LYS A 83 -5.40 -8.20 -17.92
C LYS A 83 -4.12 -8.57 -17.19
N ASP A 84 -3.96 -8.13 -15.96
CA ASP A 84 -2.75 -8.40 -15.20
C ASP A 84 -3.02 -8.47 -13.69
N TYR A 85 -2.07 -9.06 -12.97
CA TYR A 85 -2.06 -9.10 -11.53
C TYR A 85 -0.64 -9.19 -10.99
N PHE A 86 -0.46 -8.76 -9.74
CA PHE A 86 0.75 -9.08 -8.97
C PHE A 86 0.40 -9.56 -7.57
N ALA A 87 1.28 -10.40 -7.03
CA ALA A 87 1.23 -10.85 -5.65
C ALA A 87 2.11 -9.94 -4.78
N CYS A 88 1.66 -9.67 -3.55
CA CYS A 88 2.42 -8.92 -2.57
C CYS A 88 2.29 -9.52 -1.17
N TYR A 89 3.38 -9.44 -0.41
CA TYR A 89 3.34 -9.62 1.04
C TYR A 89 2.79 -8.37 1.70
N GLN A 90 2.06 -8.53 2.78
CA GLN A 90 1.81 -7.45 3.74
C GLN A 90 3.00 -7.39 4.70
N ALA A 91 3.45 -6.19 5.03
CA ALA A 91 4.39 -5.95 6.11
C ALA A 91 3.74 -5.00 7.12
N VAL A 92 3.68 -5.38 8.39
CA VAL A 92 3.01 -4.63 9.45
C VAL A 92 3.99 -4.26 10.54
N TYR A 93 4.01 -2.99 10.96
CA TYR A 93 4.72 -2.59 12.17
C TYR A 93 3.84 -2.94 13.39
N PRO A 94 4.19 -3.95 14.19
CA PRO A 94 3.27 -4.51 15.19
C PRO A 94 3.31 -3.76 16.53
N HIS A 95 4.14 -2.71 16.65
CA HIS A 95 4.40 -2.03 17.91
C HIS A 95 3.72 -0.66 17.95
N GLN A 96 3.44 -0.16 19.15
CA GLN A 96 2.93 1.20 19.37
C GLN A 96 4.04 2.21 19.69
N GLN A 97 5.27 1.73 19.89
CA GLN A 97 6.42 2.57 20.22
C GLN A 97 6.96 3.24 18.96
N LEU A 98 7.32 4.53 19.07
CA LEU A 98 8.01 5.23 18.01
C LEU A 98 9.43 4.68 17.83
N LEU A 99 9.86 4.57 16.57
CA LEU A 99 11.23 4.26 16.22
C LEU A 99 12.15 5.41 16.63
N ASP A 100 13.27 5.08 17.27
CA ASP A 100 14.35 6.02 17.53
C ASP A 100 15.22 6.15 16.29
N LEU A 101 15.04 7.27 15.57
CA LEU A 101 15.71 7.53 14.29
C LEU A 101 16.86 8.50 14.50
N ALA A 102 18.09 8.03 14.27
CA ALA A 102 19.26 8.89 14.22
C ALA A 102 19.33 9.60 12.85
N ILE A 103 18.67 10.76 12.74
CA ILE A 103 18.72 11.60 11.53
C ILE A 103 20.04 12.40 11.55
N PRO A 104 20.90 12.27 10.53
CA PRO A 104 22.13 13.05 10.41
C PRO A 104 21.87 14.57 10.37
N GLN A 105 22.85 15.38 10.76
CA GLN A 105 22.68 16.83 10.87
C GLN A 105 22.45 17.53 9.51
N ASP A 106 23.04 16.98 8.45
CA ASP A 106 22.90 17.39 7.05
C ASP A 106 21.60 16.89 6.40
N VAL A 107 20.83 16.06 7.12
CA VAL A 107 19.61 15.44 6.61
C VAL A 107 18.38 16.04 7.28
N SER A 108 17.37 16.36 6.47
CA SER A 108 16.04 16.72 6.96
C SER A 108 14.95 15.92 6.26
N ILE A 109 13.85 15.67 6.96
CA ILE A 109 12.65 15.04 6.40
C ILE A 109 11.47 15.99 6.63
N GLN A 110 10.76 16.30 5.55
CA GLN A 110 9.61 17.20 5.60
C GLN A 110 8.55 16.80 4.59
N GLN A 111 7.34 17.26 4.82
CA GLN A 111 6.22 17.03 3.91
C GLN A 111 6.47 17.74 2.57
N LEU A 112 6.19 17.07 1.46
CA LEU A 112 6.35 17.66 0.13
C LEU A 112 5.23 18.68 -0.16
N SER A 113 5.59 19.68 -0.94
CA SER A 113 4.67 20.61 -1.58
C SER A 113 4.71 20.42 -3.10
N LEU A 114 3.75 21.03 -3.80
CA LEU A 114 3.65 20.92 -5.27
C LEU A 114 4.89 21.46 -6.02
N SER A 115 5.76 22.24 -5.37
CA SER A 115 7.01 22.68 -6.01
C SER A 115 7.96 21.52 -6.33
N TYR A 116 7.79 20.37 -5.69
CA TYR A 116 8.61 19.17 -5.91
C TYR A 116 7.96 18.14 -6.83
N LEU A 117 6.77 18.41 -7.38
CA LEU A 117 6.05 17.44 -8.21
C LEU A 117 6.89 16.98 -9.41
N ASP A 118 7.53 17.92 -10.12
CA ASP A 118 8.37 17.59 -11.28
C ASP A 118 9.59 16.76 -10.90
N ASP A 119 10.19 17.00 -9.74
CA ASP A 119 11.32 16.20 -9.26
C ASP A 119 10.86 14.76 -8.92
N VAL A 120 9.75 14.61 -8.20
CA VAL A 120 9.20 13.30 -7.81
C VAL A 120 8.83 12.48 -9.04
N ASP A 121 8.14 13.09 -10.00
CA ASP A 121 7.71 12.49 -11.27
C ASP A 121 8.90 11.98 -12.11
N GLN A 122 10.00 12.73 -12.15
CA GLN A 122 11.22 12.30 -12.85
C GLN A 122 11.92 11.09 -12.22
N ILE A 123 11.71 10.88 -10.91
CA ILE A 123 12.39 9.85 -10.12
C ILE A 123 11.52 8.58 -10.04
N TYR A 124 10.20 8.72 -9.95
CA TYR A 124 9.29 7.60 -9.73
C TYR A 124 8.98 6.85 -11.03
N HIS A 125 9.73 5.77 -11.30
CA HIS A 125 9.54 4.96 -12.51
C HIS A 125 8.52 3.83 -12.37
N HIS A 126 7.90 3.68 -11.20
CA HIS A 126 6.99 2.56 -10.90
C HIS A 126 5.55 2.80 -11.37
N MET A 127 5.15 4.06 -11.58
CA MET A 127 3.83 4.41 -12.11
C MET A 127 3.93 5.70 -12.92
N ASP A 128 3.55 5.64 -14.20
CA ASP A 128 3.51 6.80 -15.09
C ASP A 128 2.18 7.56 -14.89
N ASP A 129 1.99 8.09 -13.69
CA ASP A 129 0.79 8.86 -13.32
C ASP A 129 1.17 10.05 -12.44
N LYS A 130 1.52 11.15 -13.11
CA LYS A 130 1.84 12.42 -12.46
C LYS A 130 0.64 13.02 -11.73
N ASP A 131 -0.58 12.81 -12.23
CA ASP A 131 -1.80 13.33 -11.60
C ASP A 131 -2.05 12.64 -10.27
N TYR A 132 -1.77 11.33 -10.18
CA TYR A 132 -1.75 10.61 -8.92
C TYR A 132 -0.73 11.20 -7.93
N LEU A 133 0.52 11.42 -8.36
CA LEU A 133 1.55 12.00 -7.48
C LEU A 133 1.15 13.40 -6.99
N LYS A 134 0.62 14.23 -7.89
CA LYS A 134 0.10 15.56 -7.57
C LYS A 134 -0.98 15.49 -6.49
N GLU A 135 -1.97 14.62 -6.68
CA GLU A 135 -3.05 14.41 -5.72
C GLU A 135 -2.51 13.98 -4.36
N ARG A 136 -1.57 13.02 -4.31
CA ARG A 136 -0.95 12.57 -3.05
C ARG A 136 -0.22 13.71 -2.32
N ILE A 137 0.48 14.58 -3.05
CA ILE A 137 1.13 15.77 -2.47
C ILE A 137 0.07 16.76 -1.93
N GLU A 138 -1.00 17.02 -2.68
CA GLU A 138 -2.09 17.91 -2.26
C GLU A 138 -2.79 17.40 -1.00
N GLN A 139 -2.96 16.08 -0.87
CA GLN A 139 -3.48 15.40 0.31
C GLN A 139 -2.49 15.30 1.46
N LYS A 140 -1.31 15.93 1.34
CA LYS A 140 -0.26 15.92 2.38
C LYS A 140 0.23 14.50 2.71
N ALA A 141 0.17 13.60 1.73
CA ALA A 141 0.44 12.18 1.89
C ALA A 141 1.86 11.78 1.42
N MET A 142 2.76 12.73 1.21
CA MET A 142 4.14 12.48 0.77
C MET A 142 5.16 13.29 1.56
N TRP A 143 6.32 12.69 1.81
CA TRP A 143 7.47 13.28 2.52
C TRP A 143 8.75 13.11 1.71
N GLY A 144 9.57 14.15 1.70
CA GLY A 144 10.89 14.17 1.08
C GLY A 144 11.98 14.10 2.13
N LEU A 145 13.07 13.42 1.79
CA LEU A 145 14.33 13.47 2.50
C LEU A 145 15.29 14.36 1.71
N PHE A 146 15.90 15.32 2.41
CA PHE A 146 16.79 16.31 1.84
C PHE A 146 18.18 16.17 2.45
N VAL A 147 19.21 16.27 1.62
CA VAL A 147 20.62 16.32 2.02
C VAL A 147 21.17 17.65 1.53
N ASP A 148 21.67 18.49 2.43
CA ASP A 148 22.13 19.85 2.10
C ASP A 148 21.09 20.64 1.26
N ASP A 149 19.81 20.58 1.68
CA ASP A 149 18.63 21.18 1.02
C ASP A 149 18.26 20.60 -0.36
N GLU A 150 18.96 19.59 -0.85
CA GLU A 150 18.62 18.90 -2.11
C GLU A 150 17.76 17.66 -1.86
N LEU A 151 16.65 17.51 -2.60
CA LEU A 151 15.78 16.34 -2.49
C LEU A 151 16.54 15.08 -2.90
N ALA A 152 16.79 14.17 -1.96
CA ALA A 152 17.53 12.92 -2.16
C ALA A 152 16.61 11.71 -2.38
N GLY A 153 15.37 11.77 -1.91
CA GLY A 153 14.37 10.72 -2.07
C GLY A 153 13.05 11.10 -1.40
N PHE A 154 12.04 10.26 -1.54
CA PHE A 154 10.71 10.50 -0.97
C PHE A 154 9.99 9.19 -0.64
N ILE A 155 8.93 9.31 0.16
CA ILE A 155 7.98 8.25 0.51
C ILE A 155 6.57 8.83 0.56
N GLY A 156 5.55 8.00 0.41
CA GLY A 156 4.17 8.43 0.60
C GLY A 156 3.21 7.34 1.04
N MET A 157 1.92 7.68 0.99
CA MET A 157 0.81 6.77 1.27
C MET A 157 -0.01 6.53 0.00
N HIS A 158 -0.38 5.28 -0.25
CA HIS A 158 -1.39 4.94 -1.24
C HIS A 158 -2.78 5.35 -0.76
N ARG A 159 -3.72 5.54 -1.70
CA ARG A 159 -5.11 5.92 -1.41
C ARG A 159 -5.79 5.00 -0.39
N GLU A 160 -5.53 3.69 -0.49
CA GLU A 160 -6.13 2.69 0.41
C GLU A 160 -5.56 2.70 1.84
N GLY A 161 -4.37 3.30 2.04
CA GLY A 161 -3.79 3.46 3.37
C GLY A 161 -2.48 2.74 3.64
N SER A 162 -1.91 1.99 2.70
CA SER A 162 -0.55 1.47 2.84
C SER A 162 0.51 2.56 2.63
N MET A 163 1.63 2.40 3.34
CA MET A 163 2.88 3.10 3.03
C MET A 163 3.46 2.55 1.72
N GLY A 164 4.04 3.45 0.92
CA GLY A 164 4.65 3.10 -0.36
C GLY A 164 5.23 4.32 -1.06
N ILE A 165 5.23 4.31 -2.39
CA ILE A 165 5.74 5.43 -3.22
C ILE A 165 7.16 5.83 -2.76
N LEU A 166 8.00 4.84 -2.43
CA LEU A 166 9.33 5.03 -1.87
C LEU A 166 10.36 4.96 -3.00
N GLU A 167 11.13 6.03 -3.19
CA GLU A 167 12.25 6.03 -4.14
C GLU A 167 13.40 6.91 -3.63
N ILE A 168 14.63 6.45 -3.86
CA ILE A 168 15.85 7.19 -3.53
C ILE A 168 16.62 7.45 -4.82
N LYS A 169 16.95 8.72 -5.10
CA LYS A 169 17.78 9.10 -6.24
C LYS A 169 19.08 8.30 -6.23
N LYS A 170 19.49 7.79 -7.40
CA LYS A 170 20.67 6.91 -7.55
C LYS A 170 21.93 7.43 -6.85
N ALA A 171 22.19 8.73 -6.89
CA ALA A 171 23.34 9.37 -6.25
C ALA A 171 23.34 9.26 -4.71
N TYR A 172 22.17 9.10 -4.09
CA TYR A 172 21.99 9.07 -2.63
C TYR A 172 21.65 7.66 -2.10
N GLN A 173 21.61 6.64 -2.96
CA GLN A 173 21.37 5.26 -2.53
C GLN A 173 22.51 4.72 -1.64
N ARG A 174 22.21 3.68 -0.85
CA ARG A 174 23.16 3.01 0.07
C ARG A 174 23.63 3.83 1.27
N HIS A 175 22.96 4.96 1.56
CA HIS A 175 23.20 5.75 2.78
C HIS A 175 22.18 5.49 3.91
N GLY A 176 21.26 4.53 3.71
CA GLY A 176 20.21 4.22 4.69
C GLY A 176 18.98 5.13 4.62
N TYR A 177 18.88 6.00 3.62
CA TYR A 177 17.77 6.97 3.49
C TYR A 177 16.39 6.35 3.30
N GLY A 178 16.27 5.18 2.66
CA GLY A 178 15.00 4.45 2.62
C GLY A 178 14.52 4.04 4.01
N TYR A 179 15.45 3.60 4.88
CA TYR A 179 15.15 3.28 6.28
C TYR A 179 14.73 4.52 7.08
N LEU A 180 15.39 5.67 6.86
CA LEU A 180 15.00 6.90 7.54
C LEU A 180 13.61 7.39 7.10
N LEU A 181 13.32 7.38 5.80
CA LEU A 181 12.02 7.78 5.26
C LEU A 181 10.88 6.89 5.76
N GLU A 182 11.03 5.57 5.64
CA GLU A 182 9.97 4.64 6.05
C GLU A 182 9.81 4.60 7.57
N GLY A 183 10.91 4.64 8.33
CA GLY A 183 10.85 4.79 9.78
C GLY A 183 10.18 6.10 10.23
N TYR A 184 10.44 7.20 9.51
CA TYR A 184 9.78 8.49 9.78
C TYR A 184 8.28 8.39 9.52
N LEU A 185 7.87 7.79 8.39
CA LEU A 185 6.45 7.61 8.07
C LEU A 185 5.74 6.70 9.07
N ILE A 186 6.37 5.61 9.51
CA ILE A 186 5.89 4.77 10.61
C ILE A 186 5.58 5.63 11.84
N ASN A 187 6.52 6.49 12.25
CA ASN A 187 6.31 7.39 13.39
C ASN A 187 5.15 8.36 13.20
N GLU A 188 4.98 8.92 12.00
CA GLU A 188 3.85 9.81 11.68
C GLU A 188 2.50 9.09 11.74
N LEU A 189 2.42 7.84 11.26
CA LEU A 189 1.21 7.03 11.33
C LEU A 189 0.86 6.64 12.77
N LEU A 190 1.86 6.26 13.57
CA LEU A 190 1.66 5.94 15.00
C LEU A 190 1.13 7.15 15.79
N LYS A 191 1.66 8.36 15.53
CA LYS A 191 1.14 9.60 16.14
C LYS A 191 -0.33 9.84 15.80
N GLN A 192 -0.77 9.41 14.61
CA GLN A 192 -2.16 9.48 14.15
C GLN A 192 -3.02 8.29 14.62
N LYS A 193 -2.47 7.37 15.42
CA LYS A 193 -3.13 6.12 15.84
C LYS A 193 -3.57 5.24 14.65
N LYS A 194 -2.79 5.28 13.57
CA LYS A 194 -2.90 4.36 12.42
C LYS A 194 -1.92 3.22 12.59
N VAL A 195 -2.28 2.04 12.08
CA VAL A 195 -1.37 0.90 12.03
C VAL A 195 -0.48 1.08 10.79
N PRO A 196 0.86 1.19 10.93
CA PRO A 196 1.74 1.28 9.78
C PRO A 196 1.84 -0.08 9.09
N TYR A 197 1.49 -0.13 7.81
CA TYR A 197 1.71 -1.29 6.96
C TYR A 197 2.11 -0.87 5.55
N CYS A 198 2.80 -1.77 4.84
CA CYS A 198 3.11 -1.61 3.43
C CYS A 198 2.92 -2.93 2.69
N GLN A 199 2.91 -2.85 1.36
CA GLN A 199 2.78 -4.00 0.48
C GLN A 199 4.07 -4.18 -0.32
N VAL A 200 4.66 -5.36 -0.23
CA VAL A 200 5.94 -5.68 -0.89
C VAL A 200 5.70 -6.72 -1.95
N ILE A 201 5.89 -6.34 -3.23
CA ILE A 201 5.74 -7.24 -4.38
C ILE A 201 6.60 -8.49 -4.19
N GLU A 202 6.06 -9.65 -4.55
CA GLU A 202 6.76 -10.93 -4.55
C GLU A 202 8.11 -10.82 -5.30
N GLY A 203 9.17 -11.34 -4.68
CA GLY A 203 10.53 -11.30 -5.24
C GLY A 203 11.33 -10.03 -4.96
N ASN A 204 10.73 -8.99 -4.36
CA ASN A 204 11.47 -7.78 -3.95
C ASN A 204 12.21 -7.96 -2.62
N GLU A 205 13.33 -8.68 -2.65
CA GLU A 205 14.13 -8.98 -1.46
C GLU A 205 14.75 -7.75 -0.79
N ALA A 206 15.02 -6.69 -1.56
CA ALA A 206 15.57 -5.44 -1.02
C ALA A 206 14.55 -4.76 -0.09
N SER A 207 13.30 -4.63 -0.55
CA SER A 207 12.22 -4.10 0.29
C SER A 207 11.90 -5.01 1.46
N LEU A 208 11.85 -6.33 1.27
CA LEU A 208 11.65 -7.26 2.40
C LEU A 208 12.75 -7.16 3.45
N ALA A 209 14.01 -6.98 3.04
CA ALA A 209 15.12 -6.76 3.96
C ALA A 209 14.99 -5.44 4.73
N LEU A 210 14.52 -4.37 4.07
CA LEU A 210 14.20 -3.10 4.70
C LEU A 210 13.12 -3.26 5.77
N GLN A 211 12.01 -3.95 5.45
CA GLN A 211 10.91 -4.16 6.40
C GLN A 211 11.34 -4.98 7.62
N ARG A 212 12.16 -6.01 7.42
CA ARG A 212 12.76 -6.77 8.53
C ARG A 212 13.65 -5.88 9.41
N LYS A 213 14.41 -4.96 8.82
CA LYS A 213 15.27 -4.02 9.56
C LYS A 213 14.45 -3.01 10.37
N LEU A 214 13.26 -2.64 9.90
CA LEU A 214 12.29 -1.79 10.62
C LEU A 214 11.44 -2.58 11.64
N HIS A 215 11.78 -3.85 11.88
CA HIS A 215 11.07 -4.74 12.81
C HIS A 215 9.59 -4.98 12.43
N MET A 216 9.25 -4.85 11.15
CA MET A 216 7.92 -5.20 10.66
C MET A 216 7.77 -6.72 10.54
N LYS A 217 6.57 -7.21 10.81
CA LYS A 217 6.18 -8.60 10.58
C LYS A 217 5.67 -8.75 9.15
N ILE A 218 6.19 -9.76 8.46
CA ILE A 218 5.79 -10.09 7.09
C ILE A 218 4.69 -11.14 7.14
N SER A 219 3.66 -10.98 6.29
CA SER A 219 2.59 -11.95 6.14
C SER A 219 3.11 -13.31 5.67
N SER A 220 2.38 -14.35 6.05
CA SER A 220 2.61 -15.72 5.60
C SER A 220 1.93 -16.02 4.26
N ARG A 221 0.98 -15.16 3.87
CA ARG A 221 0.18 -15.28 2.66
C ARG A 221 0.30 -14.01 1.82
N TYR A 222 -0.01 -14.17 0.54
CA TYR A 222 -0.10 -13.05 -0.40
C TYR A 222 -1.47 -12.39 -0.37
N SER A 223 -1.46 -11.09 -0.66
CA SER A 223 -2.57 -10.39 -1.29
C SER A 223 -2.29 -10.25 -2.78
N TYR A 224 -3.33 -10.25 -3.59
CA TYR A 224 -3.22 -10.13 -5.03
C TYR A 224 -3.95 -8.88 -5.51
N TRP A 225 -3.23 -8.01 -6.20
CA TRP A 225 -3.83 -6.91 -6.94
C TRP A 225 -4.10 -7.34 -8.37
N VAL A 226 -5.32 -7.15 -8.85
CA VAL A 226 -5.77 -7.53 -10.20
C VAL A 226 -6.38 -6.29 -10.88
N PHE A 227 -6.01 -6.04 -12.13
CA PHE A 227 -6.36 -4.81 -12.85
C PHE A 227 -6.36 -4.99 -14.37
N ASP A 228 -6.87 -3.98 -15.08
CA ASP A 228 -7.01 -4.00 -16.54
C ASP A 228 -5.85 -3.38 -17.32
N ASN A 229 -5.01 -2.55 -16.69
CA ASN A 229 -3.67 -2.07 -17.09
C ASN A 229 -3.29 -0.88 -16.22
#